data_AF-A0A395CU37-F1
#
_entry.id   AF-A0A395CU37-F1
#
_cell.length_a   1.000
_cell.length_b   1.000
_cell.length_c   1.000
_cell.angle_alpha   90.00
_cell.angle_beta   90.00
_cell.angle_gamma   90.00
#
_symmetry.space_group_name_H-M   'P 1'
#
loop_
_entity.id
_entity.type
_entity.pdbx_description
1 polymer ?
#
loop_
_entity_poly.entity_id
_entity_poly.type
_entity_poly.pdbx_seq_one_letter_code
_entity_poly.pdbx_strand_id
1 'polypeptide(L)' 'MAKDSLIAFLQTKLDEARRELKSAAIDFEVSDQKLLELRENARRVFLELKEQDQQAVRKGLLAGLKFW' A
#
# COMPACT_ATOMS: atom_id res chain seq x y z
N MET A 1 -6.27 -11.93 12.90
CA MET A 1 -5.70 -13.09 12.17
C MET A 1 -5.69 -12.82 10.66
N ALA A 2 -6.76 -13.07 9.89
CA ALA A 2 -6.73 -12.93 8.42
C ALA A 2 -6.62 -11.49 7.86
N LYS A 3 -7.11 -10.48 8.59
CA LYS A 3 -6.97 -9.06 8.19
C LYS A 3 -5.58 -8.49 8.48
N ASP A 4 -4.98 -8.88 9.61
CA ASP A 4 -3.63 -8.47 9.97
C ASP A 4 -2.61 -9.06 8.99
N SER A 5 -2.84 -10.29 8.52
CA SER A 5 -2.04 -10.89 7.44
C SER A 5 -2.23 -10.18 6.11
N LEU A 6 -3.43 -9.67 5.81
CA LEU A 6 -3.68 -8.90 4.58
C LEU A 6 -2.98 -7.54 4.60
N ILE A 7 -3.03 -6.82 5.74
CA ILE A 7 -2.34 -5.53 5.90
C ILE A 7 -0.82 -5.74 5.79
N ALA A 8 -0.26 -6.75 6.47
CA ALA A 8 1.16 -7.08 6.38
C ALA A 8 1.59 -7.48 4.96
N PHE A 9 0.74 -8.22 4.24
CA PHE A 9 0.96 -8.54 2.84
C PHE A 9 0.96 -7.29 1.95
N LEU A 10 -0.01 -6.39 2.10
CA LEU A 10 -0.07 -5.14 1.34
C LEU A 10 1.09 -4.19 1.66
N GLN A 11 1.56 -4.15 2.91
CA GLN A 11 2.77 -3.43 3.30
C GLN A 11 4.01 -3.99 2.59
N THR A 12 4.17 -5.31 2.58
CA THR A 12 5.28 -5.98 1.89
C THR A 12 5.28 -5.67 0.40
N LYS A 13 4.10 -5.76 -0.23
CA LYS A 13 3.91 -5.43 -1.66
C LYS A 13 4.20 -3.97 -1.96
N LEU A 14 3.85 -3.05 -1.06
CA LEU A 14 4.15 -1.63 -1.22
C LEU A 14 5.66 -1.37 -1.13
N ASP A 15 6.35 -2.05 -0.21
CA ASP A 15 7.79 -1.92 -0.05
C ASP A 15 8.55 -2.48 -1.25
N GLU A 16 8.10 -3.60 -1.81
CA GLU A 16 8.61 -4.14 -3.07
C GLU A 16 8.42 -3.16 -4.23
N ALA A 17 7.20 -2.64 -4.43
CA ALA A 17 6.91 -1.67 -5.48
C ALA A 17 7.76 -0.39 -5.35
N ARG A 18 8.01 0.06 -4.11
CA ARG A 18 8.90 1.20 -3.84
C ARG A 18 10.36 0.91 -4.14
N ARG A 19 10.84 -0.30 -3.84
CA ARG A 19 12.22 -0.73 -4.16
C ARG A 19 12.42 -0.79 -5.67
N GLU A 20 11.47 -1.40 -6.38
CA GLU A 20 11.48 -1.48 -7.84
C GLU A 20 11.48 -0.08 -8.47
N LEU A 21 10.59 0.80 -8.02
CA LEU A 21 10.53 2.17 -8.50
C LEU A 21 11.83 2.95 -8.23
N LYS A 22 12.45 2.78 -7.06
CA LYS A 22 13.73 3.42 -6.74
C LYS A 22 14.85 2.92 -7.64
N SER A 23 14.92 1.61 -7.87
CA SER A 23 15.91 1.01 -8.76
C SER A 23 15.73 1.50 -10.19
N ALA A 24 14.49 1.56 -10.68
CA ALA A 24 14.18 2.05 -12.02
C ALA A 24 14.48 3.56 -12.16
N ALA A 25 14.22 4.36 -11.14
CA ALA A 25 14.41 5.81 -11.21
C ALA A 25 15.87 6.27 -11.30
N ILE A 26 16.83 5.40 -10.92
CA ILE A 26 18.26 5.66 -11.06
C ILE A 26 18.86 5.03 -12.32
N ASP A 27 18.08 4.19 -13.01
CA ASP A 27 18.48 3.53 -14.25
C ASP A 27 17.97 4.34 -15.45
N PHE A 28 18.90 4.97 -16.17
CA PHE A 28 18.60 5.80 -17.33
C PHE A 28 18.22 4.99 -18.58
N GLU A 29 18.38 3.66 -18.56
CA GLU A 29 17.89 2.78 -19.63
C GLU A 29 16.38 2.52 -19.51
N VAL A 30 15.80 2.77 -18.34
CA VAL A 30 14.36 2.64 -18.12
C VAL A 30 13.63 3.83 -18.72
N SER A 31 12.66 3.56 -19.59
CA SER A 31 11.86 4.60 -20.21
C SER A 31 10.98 5.35 -19.19
N ASP A 32 10.73 6.64 -19.44
CA ASP A 32 9.82 7.45 -18.63
C ASP A 32 8.44 6.82 -18.51
N GLN A 33 7.95 6.19 -19.57
CA GLN A 33 6.67 5.49 -19.56
C GLN A 33 6.68 4.34 -18.54
N LYS A 34 7.77 3.58 -18.47
CA LYS A 34 7.90 2.50 -17.49
C LYS A 34 7.96 3.04 -16.06
N LEU A 35 8.63 4.18 -15.84
CA LEU A 35 8.63 4.86 -14.55
C LEU A 35 7.22 5.28 -14.12
N LEU A 36 6.40 5.79 -15.05
CA LEU A 36 5.02 6.15 -14.77
C LEU A 36 4.15 4.93 -14.40
N GLU A 37 4.33 3.80 -15.09
CA GLU A 37 3.65 2.54 -14.75
C GLU A 37 4.00 2.07 -13.32
N LEU A 38 5.28 2.09 -12.97
CA LEU A 38 5.75 1.71 -11.64
C LEU A 38 5.20 2.65 -10.55
N ARG A 39 5.13 3.95 -10.83
CA ARG A 39 4.50 4.94 -9.93
C ARG A 39 3.02 4.66 -9.73
N GLU A 40 2.30 4.39 -10.81
CA GLU A 40 0.87 4.09 -10.74
C GLU A 40 0.62 2.77 -9.98
N ASN A 41 1.46 1.76 -10.19
CA ASN A 41 1.39 0.51 -9.42
C ASN A 41 1.60 0.76 -7.91
N ALA A 42 2.68 1.44 -7.54
CA ALA A 42 2.96 1.78 -6.14
C ALA A 42 1.83 2.62 -5.51
N ARG A 43 1.24 3.55 -6.29
CA ARG A 43 0.10 4.35 -5.86
C ARG A 43 -1.13 3.50 -5.57
N ARG A 44 -1.46 2.54 -6.43
CA ARG A 44 -2.62 1.64 -6.23
C ARG A 44 -2.48 0.82 -4.95
N VAL A 45 -1.32 0.20 -4.74
CA VAL A 45 -1.07 -0.60 -3.53
C VAL A 45 -1.13 0.28 -2.27
N PHE A 46 -0.61 1.51 -2.33
CA PHE A 46 -0.72 2.45 -1.22
C PHE A 46 -2.16 2.83 -0.90
N LEU A 47 -2.99 3.09 -1.92
CA LEU A 47 -4.40 3.41 -1.72
C LEU A 47 -5.17 2.23 -1.13
N GLU A 48 -4.90 1.02 -1.60
CA GLU A 48 -5.51 -0.21 -1.08
C GLU A 48 -5.15 -0.45 0.39
N LEU A 49 -3.86 -0.27 0.75
CA LEU A 49 -3.41 -0.34 2.14
C LEU A 49 -4.11 0.71 3.02
N LYS A 50 -4.15 1.96 2.55
CA LYS A 50 -4.81 3.06 3.25
C LYS A 50 -6.29 2.80 3.48
N GLU A 51 -6.98 2.20 2.51
CA GLU A 51 -8.39 1.84 2.65
C GLU A 51 -8.58 0.75 3.72
N GLN A 52 -7.72 -0.27 3.74
CA GLN A 52 -7.77 -1.31 4.76
C GLN A 52 -7.51 -0.77 6.16
N ASP A 53 -6.54 0.13 6.32
CA ASP A 53 -6.25 0.80 7.59
C ASP A 53 -7.43 1.64 8.06
N GLN A 54 -8.05 2.44 7.18
CA GLN A 54 -9.22 3.23 7.51
C GLN A 54 -10.42 2.36 7.94
N GLN A 55 -10.64 1.24 7.27
CA GLN A 55 -11.68 0.28 7.65
C GLN A 55 -11.41 -0.34 9.02
N ALA A 56 -10.15 -0.66 9.34
CA ALA A 56 -9.78 -1.20 10.65
C ALA A 56 -10.04 -0.17 11.76
N VAL A 57 -9.63 1.09 11.56
CA VAL A 57 -9.84 2.19 12.51
C VAL A 57 -11.33 2.45 12.76
N ARG A 58 -12.13 2.54 11.69
CA ARG A 58 -13.59 2.76 11.81
C ARG A 58 -14.29 1.66 12.60
N LYS A 59 -13.90 0.38 12.40
CA LYS A 59 -14.45 -0.74 13.17
C LYS A 59 -14.04 -0.69 14.65
N GLY A 60 -12.80 -0.32 14.94
CA GLY A 60 -12.33 -0.15 16.32
C GLY A 60 -13.07 0.96 17.07
N LEU A 61 -13.27 2.11 16.42
CA LEU A 61 -14.04 3.24 16.99
C LEU A 61 -15.50 2.85 17.29
N LEU A 62 -16.17 2.18 16.37
CA LEU A 62 -17.55 1.72 16.57
C LEU A 62 -17.68 0.67 17.69
N ALA A 63 -16.65 -0.16 17.89
CA ALA A 63 -16.62 -1.11 19.01
C ALA A 63 -16.45 -0.41 20.37
N GLY A 64 -15.59 0.61 20.45
CA GLY A 64 -15.39 1.40 21.67
C GLY A 64 -16.63 2.21 22.08
N LEU A 65 -17.39 2.73 21.12
CA LEU A 65 -18.65 3.45 21.37
C LEU A 65 -19.81 2.57 21.84
N LYS A 66 -19.80 1.25 21.57
CA LYS A 66 -20.85 0.31 22.04
C LYS A 66 -20.66 -0.15 23.49
N PHE A 67 -19.50 0.12 24.08
CA PHE A 67 -19.15 -0.27 25.44
C PHE A 67 -19.40 0.84 26.49
N TRP A 68 -19.89 2.00 26.05
CA TRP A 68 -20.35 3.11 26.89
C TRP A 68 -21.86 3.23 26.75
#